data_AF-L0P9K4-F1
#
_entry.id   AF-L0P9K4-F1
#
_cell.length_a   1.000
_cell.length_b   1.000
_cell.length_c   1.000
_cell.angle_alpha   90.00
_cell.angle_beta   90.00
_cell.angle_gamma   90.00
#
_symmetry.space_group_name_H-M   'P 1'
#
loop_
_entity.id
_entity.type
_entity.pdbx_description
1 polymer ?
#
loop_
_entity_poly.entity_id
_entity_poly.type
_entity_poly.pdbx_seq_one_letter_code
_entity_poly.pdbx_strand_id
1 'polypeptide(L)'
;MLHQILYLYISKEEFIFVPEDKSKKLLVINRLNGKLSLHRWFLEIYHVKIDQSLLRIYGIIGIIQLKYDKYIIVITEREIIGKIGQDDIFQMKSFRLMPLKSKQIIDYDETEYIKLIKKHLNTGPFYFSYTLDITNTVQRQATLNTDIETPIWKTADDRFFWNKFIQSDLINLRETFHSDVDSYILPVIYGFIKITHIIIKDHFLFIVLISRRSKYRAGTRYFSRGINEKGDVSNFNETEQIVLSENINKLSGVTERLKLSYVQIRGSIPIFWAEINNLKYKPELHVSNINNSIYPSKLHFDKQIKIYGEQIVVNLINQHGREYNIKSAFEEIIRILNEPKIQYLYFDFHQECREMRWYRVQILIDQLLPLLHKQNYCFVNCSDLSSPVHLQTSIVRTNCIDCLDRTNVIQSALARWMLTKQLRDIFVFNKNENIENYPELDNLFRNMWADNADFISISYSGTGALKTDFTRTGKRTRKGEFHDLINSILRYFQNNFTDGSRQDAYDLFLGNYIPQQNKKSPFLSYKPLFIQFVPYLFFFSIFMILAKIFLPSSNGNKTLI
;
A
#
# COMPACT_ATOMS: atom_id res chain seq x y z
N MET A 1 25.40 5.75 -2.24
CA MET A 1 24.87 4.39 -2.51
C MET A 1 24.58 3.66 -1.22
N LEU A 2 23.40 3.05 -1.08
CA LEU A 2 22.96 2.32 0.11
C LEU A 2 23.79 1.05 0.36
N HIS A 3 23.93 0.66 1.62
CA HIS A 3 24.58 -0.61 1.98
C HIS A 3 23.65 -1.79 1.69
N GLN A 4 24.13 -2.74 0.86
CA GLN A 4 23.34 -3.92 0.51
C GLN A 4 23.39 -5.02 1.58
N ILE A 5 24.56 -5.20 2.20
CA ILE A 5 24.82 -6.21 3.22
C ILE A 5 25.50 -5.51 4.41
N LEU A 6 24.94 -5.73 5.59
CA LEU A 6 25.50 -5.30 6.87
C LEU A 6 25.68 -6.52 7.77
N TYR A 7 26.76 -6.52 8.54
CA TYR A 7 27.04 -7.47 9.60
C TYR A 7 26.74 -6.80 10.93
N LEU A 8 25.71 -7.30 11.62
CA LEU A 8 25.29 -6.83 12.92
C LEU A 8 25.97 -7.66 14.02
N TYR A 9 26.78 -7.00 14.83
CA TYR A 9 27.34 -7.55 16.05
C TYR A 9 26.51 -7.09 17.24
N ILE A 10 26.11 -8.05 18.07
CA ILE A 10 25.30 -7.80 19.26
C ILE A 10 26.15 -8.01 20.51
N SER A 11 26.41 -6.91 21.24
CA SER A 11 26.99 -6.92 22.58
C SER A 11 25.93 -6.63 23.64
N LYS A 12 26.25 -6.83 24.92
CA LYS A 12 25.39 -6.39 26.03
C LYS A 12 25.22 -4.88 26.06
N GLU A 13 26.22 -4.14 25.60
CA GLU A 13 26.29 -2.67 25.69
C GLU A 13 26.01 -1.96 24.37
N GLU A 14 26.26 -2.62 23.23
CA GLU A 14 26.25 -1.96 21.92
C GLU A 14 25.71 -2.88 20.82
N PHE A 15 25.07 -2.27 19.81
CA PHE A 15 24.84 -2.85 18.51
C PHE A 15 25.77 -2.19 17.50
N ILE A 16 26.56 -3.00 16.78
CA ILE A 16 27.54 -2.51 15.82
C ILE A 16 27.16 -3.01 14.43
N PHE A 17 26.89 -2.09 13.51
CA PHE A 17 26.55 -2.37 12.12
C PHE A 17 27.76 -2.11 11.25
N VAL A 18 28.32 -3.20 10.71
CA VAL A 18 29.51 -3.16 9.87
C VAL A 18 29.11 -3.39 8.42
N PRO A 19 29.35 -2.44 7.52
CA PRO A 19 29.11 -2.66 6.10
C PRO A 19 30.08 -3.68 5.53
N GLU A 20 29.63 -4.46 4.54
CA GLU A 20 30.49 -5.42 3.83
C GLU A 20 31.71 -4.73 3.20
N ASP A 21 31.50 -3.53 2.66
CA ASP A 21 32.57 -2.62 2.26
C ASP A 21 33.19 -1.94 3.50
N LYS A 22 34.29 -2.52 3.98
CA LYS A 22 35.01 -2.09 5.19
C LYS A 22 35.66 -0.70 5.08
N SER A 23 35.64 -0.07 3.91
CA SER A 23 36.12 1.31 3.73
C SER A 23 35.16 2.34 4.35
N LYS A 24 33.89 1.97 4.56
CA LYS A 24 32.83 2.85 5.03
C LYS A 24 32.74 2.89 6.56
N LYS A 25 32.22 4.00 7.10
CA LYS A 25 32.00 4.17 8.54
C LYS A 25 30.97 3.16 9.06
N LEU A 26 31.24 2.62 10.25
CA LEU A 26 30.35 1.70 10.95
C LEU A 26 29.39 2.49 11.85
N LEU A 27 28.16 1.98 11.99
CA LEU A 27 27.14 2.58 12.84
C LEU A 27 27.08 1.84 14.17
N VAL A 28 27.24 2.56 15.28
CA VAL A 28 27.14 2.02 16.64
C VAL A 28 25.90 2.59 17.31
N ILE A 29 25.13 1.72 17.94
CA ILE A 29 24.00 2.10 18.78
C ILE A 29 24.28 1.61 20.18
N ASN A 30 24.47 2.56 21.10
CA ASN A 30 24.66 2.23 22.50
C ASN A 30 23.33 1.83 23.13
N ARG A 31 23.28 0.64 23.73
CA ARG A 31 22.07 0.00 24.27
C ARG A 31 21.61 0.61 25.60
N LEU A 32 22.49 1.30 26.33
CA LEU A 32 22.19 1.89 27.63
C LEU A 32 21.46 3.23 27.48
N ASN A 33 21.91 4.07 26.53
CA ASN A 33 21.37 5.42 26.34
C ASN A 33 20.63 5.60 25.00
N GLY A 34 20.70 4.63 24.09
CA GLY A 34 20.10 4.72 22.75
C GLY A 34 20.76 5.74 21.83
N LYS A 35 21.95 6.23 22.19
CA LYS A 35 22.71 7.17 21.35
C LYS A 35 23.31 6.42 20.17
N LEU A 36 23.14 7.00 19.00
CA LEU A 36 23.75 6.52 17.76
C LEU A 36 25.03 7.32 17.48
N SER A 37 26.07 6.63 17.01
CA SER A 37 27.36 7.22 16.64
C SER A 37 27.95 6.54 15.40
N LEU A 38 28.80 7.25 14.66
CA LEU A 38 29.54 6.73 13.52
C LEU A 38 31.02 6.64 13.84
N HIS A 39 31.61 5.47 13.59
CA HIS A 39 33.03 5.20 13.86
C HIS A 39 33.75 4.72 12.59
N ARG A 40 35.09 4.79 12.56
CA ARG A 40 35.91 4.29 11.45
C ARG A 40 36.53 2.95 11.81
N TRP A 41 36.39 1.96 10.91
CA TRP A 41 36.86 0.58 11.13
C TRP A 41 38.33 0.45 11.55
N PHE A 42 39.23 1.26 10.99
CA PHE A 42 40.67 1.11 11.18
C PHE A 42 41.29 1.94 12.31
N LEU A 43 40.61 3.00 12.79
CA LEU A 43 41.21 3.95 13.75
C LEU A 43 40.83 3.66 15.20
N GLU A 44 39.76 2.91 15.42
CA GLU A 44 39.37 2.45 16.73
C GLU A 44 39.39 0.93 16.65
N ILE A 45 40.40 0.32 17.29
CA ILE A 45 40.43 -1.12 17.55
C ILE A 45 39.22 -1.39 18.44
N TYR A 46 38.05 -1.52 17.85
CA TYR A 46 36.97 -2.27 18.45
C TYR A 46 37.55 -3.68 18.57
N HIS A 47 38.05 -4.00 19.75
CA HIS A 47 38.15 -5.37 20.20
C HIS A 47 36.72 -5.91 20.20
N VAL A 48 36.26 -6.32 19.02
CA VAL A 48 35.07 -7.14 18.81
C VAL A 48 35.38 -8.42 19.58
N LYS A 49 35.10 -8.39 20.88
CA LYS A 49 35.27 -9.54 21.76
C LYS A 49 34.46 -10.66 21.11
N ILE A 50 35.11 -11.79 20.94
CA ILE A 50 34.70 -12.94 20.12
C ILE A 50 33.39 -13.60 20.63
N ASP A 51 32.82 -13.13 21.75
CA ASP A 51 31.54 -13.57 22.32
C ASP A 51 30.27 -12.98 21.65
N GLN A 52 30.38 -12.36 20.48
CA GLN A 52 29.27 -11.63 19.86
C GLN A 52 28.50 -12.49 18.85
N SER A 53 27.16 -12.51 18.97
CA SER A 53 26.31 -13.12 17.95
C SER A 53 26.36 -12.25 16.68
N LEU A 54 26.92 -12.81 15.61
CA LEU A 54 26.97 -12.19 14.28
C LEU A 54 25.68 -12.48 13.52
N LEU A 55 25.04 -11.44 13.02
CA LEU A 55 23.86 -11.55 12.15
C LEU A 55 24.11 -10.83 10.84
N ARG A 56 23.94 -11.54 9.72
CA ARG A 56 23.87 -10.91 8.41
C ARG A 56 22.50 -10.29 8.23
N ILE A 57 22.45 -9.01 7.87
CA ILE A 57 21.22 -8.28 7.60
C ILE A 57 21.31 -7.54 6.26
N TYR A 58 20.15 -7.20 5.71
CA TYR A 58 20.01 -6.55 4.41
C TYR A 58 19.52 -5.10 4.50
N GLY A 59 19.47 -4.54 5.70
CA GLY A 59 19.07 -3.14 5.91
C GLY A 59 18.41 -2.91 7.25
N ILE A 60 18.33 -1.64 7.63
CA ILE A 60 17.65 -1.17 8.84
C ILE A 60 16.32 -0.58 8.39
N ILE A 61 15.21 -1.18 8.84
CA ILE A 61 13.87 -0.64 8.55
C ILE A 61 13.68 0.65 9.36
N GLY A 62 14.09 0.63 10.63
CA GLY A 62 14.05 1.78 11.53
C GLY A 62 14.20 1.39 12.99
N ILE A 63 14.09 2.40 13.85
CA ILE A 63 14.12 2.33 15.30
C ILE A 63 12.79 2.88 15.80
N ILE A 64 12.08 2.12 16.62
CA ILE A 64 10.77 2.49 17.14
C ILE A 64 10.81 2.60 18.67
N GLN A 65 10.34 3.73 19.19
CA GLN A 65 10.13 3.93 20.62
C GLN A 65 8.74 3.38 21.00
N LEU A 66 8.71 2.40 21.90
CA LEU A 66 7.48 1.94 22.55
C LEU A 66 7.35 2.58 23.94
N LYS A 67 6.55 2.02 24.85
CA LYS A 67 6.23 2.66 26.13
C LYS A 67 7.47 2.76 27.02
N TYR A 68 8.30 1.72 27.09
CA TYR A 68 9.46 1.68 27.98
C TYR A 68 10.82 1.57 27.29
N ASP A 69 10.85 0.95 26.11
CA ASP A 69 12.10 0.70 25.40
C ASP A 69 12.03 1.10 23.92
N LYS A 70 13.21 1.31 23.33
CA LYS A 70 13.37 1.42 21.88
C LYS A 70 13.68 0.05 21.31
N TYR A 71 13.21 -0.20 20.10
CA TYR A 71 13.47 -1.44 19.38
C TYR A 71 14.02 -1.14 18.00
N ILE A 72 15.05 -1.89 17.61
CA ILE A 72 15.61 -1.85 16.26
C ILE A 72 14.90 -2.90 15.42
N ILE A 73 14.49 -2.51 14.22
CA ILE A 73 13.89 -3.39 13.23
C ILE A 73 14.87 -3.53 12.06
N VAL A 74 15.35 -4.76 11.84
CA VAL A 74 16.29 -5.09 10.75
C VAL A 74 15.72 -6.14 9.81
N ILE A 75 16.14 -6.08 8.54
CA ILE A 75 15.76 -7.07 7.51
C ILE A 75 16.76 -8.23 7.57
N THR A 76 16.28 -9.44 7.87
CA THR A 76 17.13 -10.64 7.92
C THR A 76 17.08 -11.44 6.63
N GLU A 77 15.96 -11.41 5.91
CA GLU A 77 15.79 -12.11 4.64
C GLU A 77 15.03 -11.25 3.63
N ARG A 78 15.44 -11.35 2.38
CA ARG A 78 14.84 -10.66 1.23
C ARG A 78 14.81 -11.57 0.01
N GLU A 79 13.86 -11.34 -0.87
CA GLU A 79 13.72 -12.05 -2.15
C GLU A 79 13.83 -11.04 -3.31
N ILE A 80 14.48 -11.41 -4.41
CA ILE A 80 14.49 -10.63 -5.65
C ILE A 80 13.19 -10.91 -6.41
N ILE A 81 12.44 -9.86 -6.73
CA ILE A 81 11.20 -9.98 -7.52
C ILE A 81 11.49 -9.87 -9.02
N GLY A 82 12.48 -9.05 -9.36
CA GLY A 82 12.88 -8.76 -10.72
C GLY A 82 13.69 -7.49 -10.82
N LYS A 83 13.98 -7.11 -12.06
CA LYS A 83 14.77 -5.93 -12.40
C LYS A 83 13.90 -4.90 -13.13
N ILE A 84 14.10 -3.63 -12.81
CA ILE A 84 13.53 -2.51 -13.56
C ILE A 84 14.71 -1.81 -14.24
N GLY A 85 14.93 -2.12 -15.52
CA GLY A 85 16.16 -1.74 -16.22
C GLY A 85 17.35 -2.46 -15.60
N GLN A 86 18.27 -1.72 -14.98
CA GLN A 86 19.47 -2.29 -14.34
C GLN A 86 19.31 -2.48 -12.82
N ASP A 87 18.21 -1.98 -12.25
CA ASP A 87 18.02 -1.92 -10.81
C ASP A 87 17.24 -3.13 -10.27
N ASP A 88 17.80 -3.79 -9.25
CA ASP A 88 17.15 -4.91 -8.57
C ASP A 88 16.08 -4.41 -7.58
N ILE A 89 14.92 -5.07 -7.61
CA ILE A 89 13.82 -4.83 -6.67
C ILE A 89 13.67 -6.00 -5.72
N PHE A 90 13.59 -5.70 -4.43
CA PHE A 90 13.54 -6.70 -3.37
C PHE A 90 12.22 -6.64 -2.60
N GLN A 91 11.71 -7.81 -2.23
CA GLN A 91 10.66 -7.99 -1.22
C GLN A 91 11.30 -8.34 0.12
N MET A 92 10.85 -7.70 1.20
CA MET A 92 11.20 -8.14 2.54
C MET A 92 10.44 -9.41 2.91
N LYS A 93 11.13 -10.45 3.41
CA LYS A 93 10.51 -11.71 3.85
C LYS A 93 10.52 -11.87 5.36
N SER A 94 11.68 -11.67 5.97
CA SER A 94 11.89 -11.87 7.40
C SER A 94 12.55 -10.65 8.01
N PHE A 95 12.15 -10.36 9.24
CA PHE A 95 12.69 -9.26 10.02
C PHE A 95 13.02 -9.72 11.44
N ARG A 96 13.86 -8.95 12.13
CA ARG A 96 14.13 -9.15 13.55
C ARG A 96 13.90 -7.85 14.30
N LEU A 97 13.09 -7.94 15.36
CA LEU A 97 12.82 -6.86 16.31
C LEU A 97 13.68 -7.09 17.55
N MET A 98 14.55 -6.14 17.89
CA MET A 98 15.50 -6.28 19.00
C MET A 98 15.38 -5.10 19.96
N PRO A 99 15.20 -5.35 21.27
CA PRO A 99 15.18 -4.28 22.28
C PRO A 99 16.56 -3.64 22.42
N LEU A 100 16.61 -2.33 22.67
CA LEU A 100 17.84 -1.66 23.04
C LEU A 100 18.27 -2.12 24.43
N LYS A 101 17.40 -2.07 25.44
CA LYS A 101 17.77 -2.51 26.79
C LYS A 101 17.94 -4.04 26.84
N SER A 102 18.96 -4.49 27.56
CA SER A 102 19.22 -5.92 27.77
C SER A 102 18.19 -6.57 28.68
N LYS A 103 17.70 -5.83 29.68
CA LYS A 103 16.66 -6.26 30.60
C LYS A 103 15.32 -5.69 30.15
N GLN A 104 14.45 -6.54 29.63
CA GLN A 104 13.10 -6.15 29.22
C GLN A 104 12.21 -5.92 30.44
N ILE A 105 11.45 -4.84 30.43
CA ILE A 105 10.37 -4.61 31.39
C ILE A 105 9.16 -5.38 30.86
N ILE A 106 8.63 -6.29 31.67
CA ILE A 106 7.44 -7.06 31.34
C ILE A 106 6.23 -6.21 31.73
N ASP A 107 5.69 -5.49 30.75
CA ASP A 107 4.44 -4.75 30.87
C ASP A 107 3.44 -5.27 29.82
N TYR A 108 2.16 -5.35 30.20
CA TYR A 108 1.12 -5.84 29.28
C TYR A 108 1.05 -4.98 28.02
N ASP A 109 1.03 -3.65 28.14
CA ASP A 109 0.90 -2.75 26.98
C ASP A 109 2.12 -2.88 26.06
N GLU A 110 3.33 -2.95 26.62
CA GLU A 110 4.56 -3.14 25.86
C GLU A 110 4.50 -4.43 25.03
N THR A 111 4.03 -5.55 25.63
CA THR A 111 3.89 -6.81 24.90
C THR A 111 2.84 -6.72 23.79
N GLU A 112 1.74 -6.01 24.00
CA GLU A 112 0.72 -5.79 22.98
C GLU A 112 1.25 -4.92 21.82
N TYR A 113 1.96 -3.82 22.11
CA TYR A 113 2.59 -3.01 21.05
C TYR A 113 3.59 -3.83 20.21
N ILE A 114 4.39 -4.68 20.84
CA ILE A 114 5.30 -5.59 20.13
C ILE A 114 4.52 -6.55 19.23
N LYS A 115 3.40 -7.11 19.71
CA LYS A 115 2.54 -7.99 18.89
C LYS A 115 1.95 -7.25 17.70
N LEU A 116 1.50 -6.01 17.88
CA LEU A 116 0.97 -5.17 16.80
C LEU A 116 2.01 -4.93 15.70
N ILE A 117 3.22 -4.50 16.08
CA ILE A 117 4.33 -4.28 15.13
C ILE A 117 4.69 -5.57 14.41
N LYS A 118 4.85 -6.69 15.14
CA LYS A 118 5.16 -7.98 14.52
C LYS A 118 4.07 -8.42 13.54
N LYS A 119 2.80 -8.25 13.90
CA LYS A 119 1.66 -8.59 13.03
C LYS A 119 1.67 -7.75 11.75
N HIS A 120 1.89 -6.44 11.85
CA HIS A 120 2.00 -5.56 10.69
C HIS A 120 3.19 -5.90 9.80
N LEU A 121 4.37 -6.15 10.39
CA LEU A 121 5.56 -6.51 9.63
C LEU A 121 5.45 -7.90 8.95
N ASN A 122 4.79 -8.87 9.59
CA ASN A 122 4.58 -10.22 9.03
C ASN A 122 3.55 -10.25 7.91
N THR A 123 2.46 -9.46 8.04
CA THR A 123 1.40 -9.39 7.03
C THR A 123 1.72 -8.38 5.93
N GLY A 124 2.73 -7.55 6.16
CA GLY A 124 3.05 -6.39 5.37
C GLY A 124 3.89 -6.71 4.12
N PRO A 125 3.51 -6.17 2.95
CA PRO A 125 4.14 -6.31 1.66
C PRO A 125 5.13 -5.16 1.42
N PHE A 126 6.31 -5.31 2.01
CA PHE A 126 7.33 -4.28 1.96
C PHE A 126 8.28 -4.52 0.79
N TYR A 127 8.46 -3.47 0.00
CA TYR A 127 9.37 -3.48 -1.16
C TYR A 127 10.39 -2.37 -1.04
N PHE A 128 11.59 -2.62 -1.53
CA PHE A 128 12.68 -1.64 -1.56
C PHE A 128 13.67 -1.96 -2.69
N SER A 129 14.48 -0.97 -3.04
CA SER A 129 15.67 -1.12 -3.88
C SER A 129 16.80 -0.31 -3.26
N TYR A 130 18.04 -0.72 -3.51
CA TYR A 130 19.22 0.00 -3.02
C TYR A 130 19.72 1.07 -3.99
N THR A 131 19.31 0.97 -5.25
CA THR A 131 19.80 1.79 -6.35
C THR A 131 18.70 2.66 -6.95
N LEU A 132 17.46 2.16 -7.00
CA LEU A 132 16.31 2.87 -7.56
C LEU A 132 15.37 3.43 -6.51
N ASP A 133 14.91 4.66 -6.71
CA ASP A 133 13.85 5.26 -5.91
C ASP A 133 12.45 4.78 -6.33
N ILE A 134 12.01 3.64 -5.78
CA ILE A 134 10.68 3.10 -6.08
C ILE A 134 9.51 3.90 -5.47
N THR A 135 9.78 4.95 -4.67
CA THR A 135 8.72 5.80 -4.09
C THR A 135 8.17 6.81 -5.10
N ASN A 136 8.98 7.22 -6.07
CA ASN A 136 8.61 8.12 -7.15
C ASN A 136 8.22 7.36 -8.42
N THR A 137 7.43 8.02 -9.28
CA THR A 137 7.13 7.52 -10.64
C THR A 137 8.33 7.74 -11.55
N VAL A 138 8.39 7.00 -12.66
CA VAL A 138 9.41 7.21 -13.71
C VAL A 138 9.40 8.66 -14.18
N GLN A 139 8.22 9.26 -14.37
CA GLN A 139 8.09 10.67 -14.74
C GLN A 139 8.73 11.61 -13.72
N ARG A 140 8.46 11.40 -12.43
CA ARG A 140 9.00 12.26 -11.37
C ARG A 140 10.51 12.10 -11.25
N GLN A 141 11.02 10.88 -11.36
CA GLN A 141 12.46 10.64 -11.41
C GLN A 141 13.11 11.33 -12.62
N ALA A 142 12.48 11.30 -13.80
CA ALA A 142 13.00 11.95 -15.00
C ALA A 142 12.94 13.49 -14.94
N THR A 143 12.01 14.06 -14.18
CA THR A 143 11.85 15.52 -14.02
C THR A 143 12.70 16.08 -12.87
N LEU A 144 12.99 15.24 -11.88
CA LEU A 144 13.94 15.56 -10.82
C LEU A 144 15.33 15.55 -11.45
N ASN A 145 15.86 16.73 -11.80
CA ASN A 145 17.27 16.93 -12.13
C ASN A 145 18.11 16.74 -10.86
N THR A 146 18.17 15.51 -10.36
CA THR A 146 18.96 15.16 -9.20
C THR A 146 20.38 14.90 -9.65
N ASP A 147 21.32 15.68 -9.10
CA ASP A 147 22.73 15.34 -9.18
C ASP A 147 22.93 13.92 -8.64
N ILE A 148 23.83 13.17 -9.30
CA ILE A 148 24.15 11.76 -9.00
C ILE A 148 24.53 11.56 -7.51
N GLU A 149 24.91 12.62 -6.81
CA GLU A 149 25.33 12.61 -5.41
C GLU A 149 24.18 12.71 -4.39
N THR A 150 22.96 13.04 -4.82
CA THR A 150 21.84 13.15 -3.89
C THR A 150 21.37 11.77 -3.41
N PRO A 151 21.24 11.54 -2.09
CA PRO A 151 20.83 10.23 -1.58
C PRO A 151 19.33 9.98 -1.80
N ILE A 152 18.99 8.73 -2.13
CA ILE A 152 17.65 8.26 -2.49
C ILE A 152 16.57 8.71 -1.49
N TRP A 153 16.87 8.65 -0.18
CA TRP A 153 15.89 8.99 0.85
C TRP A 153 15.49 10.48 0.88
N LYS A 154 16.32 11.38 0.34
CA LYS A 154 16.00 12.81 0.22
C LYS A 154 15.13 13.12 -0.99
N THR A 155 15.31 12.36 -2.07
CA THR A 155 14.52 12.49 -3.30
C THR A 155 13.20 11.73 -3.20
N ALA A 156 13.12 10.76 -2.29
CA ALA A 156 11.95 9.92 -2.07
C ALA A 156 10.66 10.72 -1.83
N ASP A 157 9.57 10.29 -2.45
CA ASP A 157 8.25 10.83 -2.19
C ASP A 157 7.84 10.51 -0.76
N ASP A 158 7.70 11.57 0.03
CA ASP A 158 7.29 11.50 1.41
C ASP A 158 5.98 10.72 1.62
N ARG A 159 5.02 10.80 0.67
CA ARG A 159 3.74 10.08 0.74
C ARG A 159 3.93 8.57 0.75
N PHE A 160 4.91 8.06 0.01
CA PHE A 160 5.13 6.63 -0.20
C PHE A 160 6.33 6.07 0.57
N PHE A 161 7.09 6.93 1.24
CA PHE A 161 8.16 6.55 2.17
C PHE A 161 7.56 6.04 3.49
N TRP A 162 7.19 4.76 3.50
CA TRP A 162 6.35 4.15 4.53
C TRP A 162 7.02 4.08 5.91
N ASN A 163 8.31 3.75 5.96
CA ASN A 163 9.11 3.64 7.18
C ASN A 163 9.78 4.95 7.62
N LYS A 164 9.41 6.11 7.05
CA LYS A 164 10.07 7.39 7.37
C LYS A 164 10.02 7.73 8.86
N PHE A 165 8.89 7.49 9.54
CA PHE A 165 8.74 7.80 10.97
C PHE A 165 9.75 7.04 11.83
N ILE A 166 9.86 5.73 11.63
CA ILE A 166 10.81 4.89 12.37
C ILE A 166 12.27 5.11 11.93
N GLN A 167 12.53 5.81 10.82
CA GLN A 167 13.87 6.25 10.45
C GLN A 167 14.26 7.62 11.01
N SER A 168 13.38 8.28 11.76
CA SER A 168 13.63 9.62 12.34
C SER A 168 14.94 9.70 13.13
N ASP A 169 15.27 8.71 13.96
CA ASP A 169 16.53 8.68 14.71
C ASP A 169 17.78 8.71 13.80
N LEU A 170 17.73 8.01 12.65
CA LEU A 170 18.83 8.00 11.66
C LEU A 170 18.88 9.31 10.85
N ILE A 171 17.72 9.83 10.48
CA ILE A 171 17.59 11.11 9.77
C ILE A 171 18.11 12.27 10.65
N ASN A 172 17.79 12.27 11.94
CA ASN A 172 18.28 13.27 12.88
C ASN A 172 19.80 13.16 13.10
N LEU A 173 20.36 11.94 13.11
CA LEU A 173 21.81 11.76 13.20
C LEU A 173 22.53 12.36 11.99
N ARG A 174 21.94 12.26 10.80
CA ARG A 174 22.46 12.86 9.57
C ARG A 174 22.57 14.39 9.63
N GLU A 175 21.70 15.06 10.38
CA GLU A 175 21.80 16.50 10.65
C GLU A 175 23.04 16.84 11.50
N THR A 176 23.54 15.88 12.29
CA THR A 176 24.68 16.08 13.20
C THR A 176 26.04 15.67 12.61
N PHE A 177 26.14 14.56 11.86
CA PHE A 177 27.44 13.94 11.46
C PHE A 177 27.78 14.01 9.95
N HIS A 178 26.97 14.72 9.16
CA HIS A 178 27.07 14.81 7.70
C HIS A 178 27.08 13.45 6.93
N SER A 179 27.34 13.43 5.62
CA SER A 179 26.93 12.48 4.54
C SER A 179 26.98 10.96 4.73
N ASP A 180 27.71 10.45 5.70
CA ASP A 180 27.98 9.01 5.77
C ASP A 180 26.78 8.17 6.26
N VAL A 181 25.81 8.81 6.93
CA VAL A 181 24.56 8.17 7.40
C VAL A 181 23.62 7.83 6.26
N ASP A 182 23.73 8.56 5.13
CA ASP A 182 22.80 8.45 4.00
C ASP A 182 22.71 7.02 3.47
N SER A 183 23.78 6.24 3.62
CA SER A 183 23.88 4.85 3.16
C SER A 183 23.10 3.84 4.03
N TYR A 184 22.64 4.25 5.22
CA TYR A 184 21.85 3.43 6.16
C TYR A 184 20.34 3.71 6.10
N ILE A 185 19.93 4.83 5.50
CA ILE A 185 18.53 5.26 5.44
C ILE A 185 17.89 4.64 4.19
N LEU A 186 17.24 3.48 4.37
CA LEU A 186 16.59 2.72 3.30
C LEU A 186 15.10 3.06 3.17
N PRO A 187 14.64 3.71 2.09
CA PRO A 187 13.23 3.90 1.83
C PRO A 187 12.53 2.58 1.47
N VAL A 188 11.42 2.31 2.15
CA VAL A 188 10.57 1.14 1.91
C VAL A 188 9.18 1.63 1.53
N ILE A 189 8.60 1.03 0.49
CA ILE A 189 7.20 1.24 0.13
C ILE A 189 6.33 0.12 0.72
N TYR A 190 5.08 0.46 1.00
CA TYR A 190 4.02 -0.50 1.31
C TYR A 190 3.09 -0.54 0.10
N GLY A 191 2.95 -1.69 -0.55
CA GLY A 191 2.31 -1.71 -1.87
C GLY A 191 2.37 -3.05 -2.57
N PHE A 192 2.30 -3.01 -3.90
CA PHE A 192 2.43 -4.17 -4.80
C PHE A 192 3.49 -3.86 -5.84
N ILE A 193 4.37 -4.83 -6.13
CA ILE A 193 5.23 -4.80 -7.31
C ILE A 193 5.15 -6.17 -7.98
N LYS A 194 4.85 -6.17 -9.28
CA LYS A 194 4.97 -7.35 -10.13
C LYS A 194 5.72 -6.98 -11.38
N ILE A 195 6.78 -7.73 -11.65
CA ILE A 195 7.61 -7.60 -12.84
C ILE A 195 7.43 -8.89 -13.64
N THR A 196 7.13 -8.74 -14.92
CA THR A 196 6.96 -9.85 -15.85
C THR A 196 7.61 -9.49 -17.18
N HIS A 197 7.94 -10.50 -17.99
CA HIS A 197 8.48 -10.30 -19.32
C HIS A 197 7.68 -11.09 -20.34
N ILE A 198 7.67 -10.60 -21.57
CA ILE A 198 7.02 -11.27 -22.70
C ILE A 198 7.77 -10.92 -23.99
N ILE A 199 7.78 -11.85 -24.93
CA ILE A 199 8.30 -11.64 -26.28
C ILE A 199 7.12 -11.52 -27.23
N ILE A 200 7.04 -10.41 -27.96
CA ILE A 200 5.99 -10.18 -28.96
C ILE A 200 6.68 -9.74 -30.24
N LYS A 201 6.52 -10.51 -31.33
CA LYS A 201 7.12 -10.19 -32.65
C LYS A 201 8.61 -9.83 -32.53
N ASP A 202 9.37 -10.68 -31.85
CA ASP A 202 10.81 -10.51 -31.57
C ASP A 202 11.19 -9.29 -30.70
N HIS A 203 10.22 -8.56 -30.15
CA HIS A 203 10.46 -7.53 -29.16
C HIS A 203 10.39 -8.10 -27.75
N PHE A 204 11.48 -7.95 -26.99
CA PHE A 204 11.54 -8.33 -25.58
C PHE A 204 11.04 -7.18 -24.71
N LEU A 205 9.92 -7.42 -24.02
CA LEU A 205 9.23 -6.40 -23.24
C LEU A 205 9.15 -6.82 -21.78
N PHE A 206 9.47 -5.90 -20.88
CA PHE A 206 9.11 -6.03 -19.47
C PHE A 206 7.86 -5.22 -19.18
N ILE A 207 6.88 -5.86 -18.55
CA ILE A 207 5.69 -5.22 -18.03
C ILE A 207 5.78 -5.22 -16.51
N VAL A 208 5.80 -4.03 -15.93
CA VAL A 208 5.90 -3.80 -14.51
C VAL A 208 4.64 -3.09 -14.02
N LEU A 209 4.05 -3.60 -12.94
CA LEU A 209 2.94 -2.96 -12.26
C LEU A 209 3.36 -2.66 -10.82
N ILE A 210 3.35 -1.38 -10.46
CA ILE A 210 3.68 -0.89 -9.13
C ILE A 210 2.44 -0.21 -8.55
N SER A 211 1.98 -0.61 -7.36
CA SER A 211 0.98 0.14 -6.61
C SER A 211 1.57 0.59 -5.28
N ARG A 212 1.73 1.90 -5.08
CA ARG A 212 2.24 2.50 -3.84
C ARG A 212 1.08 2.99 -2.98
N ARG A 213 1.04 2.58 -1.70
CA ARG A 213 0.07 3.08 -0.72
C ARG A 213 0.66 4.25 0.04
N SER A 214 -0.11 5.33 0.14
CA SER A 214 0.26 6.50 0.93
C SER A 214 0.28 6.16 2.42
N LYS A 215 1.28 6.65 3.14
CA LYS A 215 1.33 6.63 4.61
C LYS A 215 0.28 7.55 5.24
N TYR A 216 -0.10 8.62 4.55
CA TYR A 216 -1.05 9.58 5.07
C TYR A 216 -2.45 8.97 5.16
N ARG A 217 -3.05 9.06 6.36
CA ARG A 217 -4.39 8.54 6.67
C ARG A 217 -4.58 7.08 6.21
N ALA A 218 -3.51 6.27 6.28
CA ALA A 218 -3.60 4.84 6.02
C ALA A 218 -4.48 4.19 7.09
N GLY A 219 -5.39 3.32 6.67
CA GLY A 219 -6.18 2.58 7.65
C GLY A 219 -7.08 1.50 7.09
N THR A 220 -7.70 0.77 7.99
CA THR A 220 -8.63 -0.31 7.67
C THR A 220 -10.00 0.22 7.26
N ARG A 221 -10.84 -0.67 6.71
CA ARG A 221 -12.05 -0.29 5.99
C ARG A 221 -12.99 0.64 6.75
N TYR A 222 -13.31 0.32 8.00
CA TYR A 222 -14.24 1.13 8.80
C TYR A 222 -13.56 2.25 9.60
N PHE A 223 -12.26 2.16 9.84
CA PHE A 223 -11.55 3.09 10.72
C PHE A 223 -10.96 4.29 9.98
N SER A 224 -10.69 4.16 8.68
CA SER A 224 -10.15 5.26 7.86
C SER A 224 -10.93 5.45 6.57
N ARG A 225 -11.81 6.46 6.58
CA ARG A 225 -12.63 6.94 5.45
C ARG A 225 -12.61 8.46 5.36
N GLY A 226 -12.91 8.95 4.17
CA GLY A 226 -12.93 10.38 3.87
C GLY A 226 -11.55 11.03 3.86
N ILE A 227 -11.58 12.34 4.06
CA ILE A 227 -10.44 13.26 4.10
C ILE A 227 -10.09 13.67 5.54
N ASN A 228 -8.85 14.09 5.80
CA ASN A 228 -8.48 14.80 7.03
C ASN A 228 -8.46 16.32 6.80
N GLU A 229 -8.29 17.11 7.86
CA GLU A 229 -8.18 18.58 7.78
C GLU A 229 -7.00 19.06 6.93
N LYS A 230 -5.93 18.26 6.82
CA LYS A 230 -4.75 18.56 6.01
C LYS A 230 -4.96 18.30 4.51
N GLY A 231 -6.12 17.78 4.10
CA GLY A 231 -6.42 17.46 2.70
C GLY A 231 -5.86 16.10 2.23
N ASP A 232 -5.51 15.20 3.15
CA ASP A 232 -5.06 13.85 2.83
C ASP A 232 -6.24 12.87 2.91
N VAL A 233 -6.44 12.12 1.83
CA VAL A 233 -7.53 11.14 1.73
C VAL A 233 -7.10 9.78 2.21
N SER A 234 -8.04 9.08 2.83
CA SER A 234 -7.83 7.72 3.31
C SER A 234 -7.53 6.77 2.14
N ASN A 235 -6.56 5.87 2.34
CA ASN A 235 -6.23 4.80 1.39
C ASN A 235 -5.91 5.29 -0.02
N PHE A 236 -5.19 6.41 -0.10
CA PHE A 236 -4.64 6.90 -1.36
C PHE A 236 -3.61 5.92 -1.89
N ASN A 237 -3.84 5.41 -3.10
CA ASN A 237 -2.95 4.50 -3.80
C ASN A 237 -2.63 5.07 -5.18
N GLU A 238 -1.35 5.06 -5.54
CA GLU A 238 -0.86 5.38 -6.87
C GLU A 238 -0.44 4.09 -7.56
N THR A 239 -1.06 3.77 -8.70
CA THR A 239 -0.74 2.59 -9.50
C THR A 239 -0.06 3.05 -10.79
N GLU A 240 1.16 2.59 -11.01
CA GLU A 240 1.99 2.88 -12.17
C GLU A 240 2.22 1.59 -12.95
N GLN A 241 1.90 1.66 -14.24
CA GLN A 241 2.22 0.64 -15.21
C GLN A 241 3.42 1.11 -16.03
N ILE A 242 4.48 0.31 -16.03
CA ILE A 242 5.72 0.59 -16.76
C ILE A 242 5.92 -0.48 -17.82
N VAL A 243 6.23 -0.06 -19.04
CA VAL A 243 6.68 -0.93 -20.12
C VAL A 243 8.13 -0.58 -20.41
N LEU A 244 9.01 -1.55 -20.29
CA LEU A 244 10.41 -1.42 -20.68
C LEU A 244 10.59 -2.21 -21.98
N SER A 245 11.14 -1.57 -22.99
CA SER A 245 11.52 -2.22 -24.24
C SER A 245 13.03 -2.13 -24.39
N GLU A 246 13.68 -3.27 -24.62
CA GLU A 246 15.10 -3.35 -24.94
C GLU A 246 15.23 -3.94 -26.34
N ASN A 247 15.39 -3.06 -27.32
CA ASN A 247 15.57 -3.48 -28.71
C ASN A 247 17.03 -3.28 -29.11
N ILE A 248 17.65 -4.36 -29.58
CA ILE A 248 18.99 -4.30 -30.18
C ILE A 248 18.77 -3.93 -31.64
N ASN A 249 19.12 -2.70 -32.01
CA ASN A 249 19.05 -2.30 -33.41
C ASN A 249 20.22 -2.98 -34.16
N LYS A 250 19.90 -4.05 -34.91
CA LYS A 250 20.89 -4.90 -35.58
C LYS A 250 21.78 -4.13 -36.58
N LEU A 251 21.32 -2.98 -37.07
CA LEU A 251 22.07 -2.16 -38.04
C LEU A 251 23.05 -1.17 -37.38
N SER A 252 22.69 -0.57 -36.24
CA SER A 252 23.54 0.41 -35.56
C SER A 252 24.37 -0.19 -34.41
N GLY A 253 24.03 -1.41 -33.96
CA GLY A 253 24.64 -2.04 -32.79
C GLY A 253 24.27 -1.37 -31.46
N VAL A 254 23.44 -0.31 -31.50
CA VAL A 254 22.99 0.43 -30.32
C VAL A 254 21.76 -0.27 -29.73
N THR A 255 21.78 -0.50 -28.43
CA THR A 255 20.62 -1.00 -27.68
C THR A 255 19.74 0.17 -27.30
N GLU A 256 18.62 0.33 -28.00
CA GLU A 256 17.61 1.33 -27.64
C GLU A 256 16.83 0.83 -26.43
N ARG A 257 16.89 1.61 -25.34
CA ARG A 257 16.17 1.34 -24.10
C ARG A 257 15.06 2.36 -23.93
N LEU A 258 13.82 1.90 -24.04
CA LEU A 258 12.64 2.74 -23.89
C LEU A 258 11.95 2.45 -22.56
N LYS A 259 11.58 3.50 -21.83
CA LYS A 259 10.75 3.41 -20.63
C LYS A 259 9.45 4.18 -20.85
N LEU A 260 8.34 3.47 -20.82
CA LEU A 260 7.00 4.04 -20.94
C LEU A 260 6.32 3.89 -19.58
N SER A 261 5.81 4.97 -18.99
CA SER A 261 5.13 4.95 -17.70
C SER A 261 3.76 5.60 -17.81
N TYR A 262 2.75 4.89 -17.29
CA TYR A 262 1.40 5.38 -17.16
C TYR A 262 0.93 5.25 -15.71
N VAL A 263 0.50 6.37 -15.14
CA VAL A 263 0.09 6.45 -13.74
C VAL A 263 -1.41 6.65 -13.66
N GLN A 264 -2.03 6.04 -12.64
CA GLN A 264 -3.40 6.27 -12.21
C GLN A 264 -3.45 6.35 -10.69
N ILE A 265 -4.46 7.04 -10.17
CA ILE A 265 -4.64 7.16 -8.71
C ILE A 265 -6.03 6.70 -8.30
N ARG A 266 -6.13 6.29 -7.05
CA ARG A 266 -7.41 6.03 -6.37
C ARG A 266 -7.29 6.40 -4.91
N GLY A 267 -8.43 6.61 -4.28
CA GLY A 267 -8.50 6.83 -2.84
C GLY A 267 -9.93 6.99 -2.40
N SER A 268 -10.11 7.25 -1.10
CA SER A 268 -11.42 7.67 -0.60
C SER A 268 -11.88 8.96 -1.27
N ILE A 269 -13.21 9.12 -1.35
CA ILE A 269 -13.86 10.35 -1.78
C ILE A 269 -13.42 11.48 -0.82
N PRO A 270 -12.98 12.64 -1.34
CA PRO A 270 -12.35 13.70 -0.57
C PRO A 270 -13.40 14.55 0.14
N ILE A 271 -14.24 13.94 0.99
CA ILE A 271 -15.20 14.64 1.85
C ILE A 271 -15.06 14.10 3.27
N PHE A 272 -15.59 14.80 4.27
CA PHE A 272 -15.68 14.25 5.63
C PHE A 272 -16.85 13.27 5.70
N TRP A 273 -16.53 11.98 5.79
CA TRP A 273 -17.52 10.93 5.99
C TRP A 273 -16.91 9.75 6.74
N ALA A 274 -17.76 9.04 7.46
CA ALA A 274 -17.42 7.86 8.22
C ALA A 274 -18.47 6.76 8.01
N GLU A 275 -18.03 5.51 8.14
CA GLU A 275 -18.92 4.36 8.22
C GLU A 275 -18.86 3.87 9.68
N ILE A 276 -19.93 4.12 10.45
CA ILE A 276 -19.93 3.80 11.87
C ILE A 276 -20.11 2.30 12.01
N ASN A 277 -19.13 1.62 12.60
CA ASN A 277 -19.22 0.18 12.84
C ASN A 277 -20.35 -0.12 13.83
N ASN A 278 -21.49 -0.56 13.31
CA ASN A 278 -22.51 -1.28 14.05
C ASN A 278 -22.46 -2.73 13.54
N LEU A 279 -22.66 -3.74 14.39
CA LEU A 279 -22.57 -5.17 14.03
C LEU A 279 -23.49 -5.60 12.86
N LYS A 280 -24.26 -4.68 12.26
CA LYS A 280 -25.03 -4.89 11.04
C LYS A 280 -24.08 -5.24 9.88
N TYR A 281 -24.57 -6.05 8.94
CA TYR A 281 -23.80 -6.46 7.76
C TYR A 281 -23.38 -5.28 6.85
N LYS A 282 -24.21 -4.24 6.79
CA LYS A 282 -23.92 -2.98 6.08
C LYS A 282 -24.12 -1.81 7.05
N PRO A 283 -23.04 -1.22 7.56
CA PRO A 283 -23.15 -0.09 8.47
C PRO A 283 -23.67 1.17 7.78
N GLU A 284 -24.13 2.11 8.60
CA GLU A 284 -24.68 3.39 8.13
C GLU A 284 -23.56 4.38 7.81
N LEU A 285 -23.80 5.17 6.77
CA LEU A 285 -22.85 6.13 6.23
C LEU A 285 -23.22 7.51 6.74
N HIS A 286 -22.31 8.13 7.48
CA HIS A 286 -22.47 9.47 8.01
C HIS A 286 -21.59 10.43 7.23
N VAL A 287 -22.23 11.39 6.55
CA VAL A 287 -21.56 12.51 5.90
C VAL A 287 -21.62 13.69 6.85
N SER A 288 -20.46 14.28 7.15
CA SER A 288 -20.40 15.51 7.97
C SER A 288 -20.88 16.72 7.16
N ASN A 289 -21.10 17.86 7.82
CA ASN A 289 -21.51 19.09 7.15
C ASN A 289 -20.59 19.43 5.96
N ILE A 290 -21.21 19.71 4.81
CA ILE A 290 -20.53 19.97 3.54
C ILE A 290 -19.56 21.14 3.68
N ASN A 291 -19.96 22.21 4.37
CA ASN A 291 -19.16 23.40 4.61
C ASN A 291 -17.78 23.10 5.21
N ASN A 292 -17.70 22.14 6.12
CA ASN A 292 -16.43 21.75 6.74
C ASN A 292 -15.51 21.05 5.74
N SER A 293 -16.08 20.35 4.76
CA SER A 293 -15.33 19.58 3.76
C SER A 293 -14.76 20.44 2.63
N ILE A 294 -15.29 21.64 2.37
CA ILE A 294 -14.90 22.48 1.22
C ILE A 294 -13.40 22.80 1.24
N TYR A 295 -12.90 23.35 2.35
CA TYR A 295 -11.51 23.77 2.46
C TYR A 295 -10.52 22.60 2.35
N PRO A 296 -10.68 21.48 3.09
CA PRO A 296 -9.83 20.31 2.90
C PRO A 296 -9.91 19.70 1.50
N SER A 297 -11.09 19.70 0.88
CA SER A 297 -11.26 19.23 -0.51
C SER A 297 -10.45 20.08 -1.49
N LYS A 298 -10.49 21.41 -1.32
CA LYS A 298 -9.69 22.34 -2.13
C LYS A 298 -8.20 22.05 -1.97
N LEU A 299 -7.70 22.00 -0.73
CA LEU A 299 -6.30 21.67 -0.44
C LEU A 299 -5.87 20.34 -1.07
N HIS A 300 -6.76 19.35 -1.03
CA HIS A 300 -6.49 18.06 -1.64
C HIS A 300 -6.32 18.17 -3.16
N PHE A 301 -7.27 18.79 -3.86
CA PHE A 301 -7.17 18.93 -5.31
C PHE A 301 -6.03 19.84 -5.73
N ASP A 302 -5.73 20.90 -5.00
CA ASP A 302 -4.57 21.76 -5.25
C ASP A 302 -3.26 20.96 -5.17
N LYS A 303 -3.11 20.11 -4.14
CA LYS A 303 -1.99 19.16 -4.03
C LYS A 303 -1.93 18.19 -5.21
N GLN A 304 -3.07 17.60 -5.61
CA GLN A 304 -3.11 16.66 -6.73
C GLN A 304 -2.74 17.36 -8.05
N ILE A 305 -3.26 18.56 -8.29
CA ILE A 305 -2.99 19.35 -9.49
C ILE A 305 -1.52 19.73 -9.58
N LYS A 306 -0.90 20.10 -8.44
CA LYS A 306 0.53 20.40 -8.38
C LYS A 306 1.41 19.20 -8.74
N ILE A 307 0.99 17.99 -8.37
CA ILE A 307 1.80 16.77 -8.53
C ILE A 307 1.56 16.10 -9.90
N TYR A 308 0.30 16.02 -10.34
CA TYR A 308 -0.09 15.24 -11.52
C TYR A 308 -0.68 16.05 -12.67
N GLY A 309 -0.92 17.35 -12.47
CA GLY A 309 -1.61 18.18 -13.46
C GLY A 309 -3.14 18.03 -13.42
N GLU A 310 -3.78 18.11 -14.58
CA GLU A 310 -5.25 18.07 -14.70
C GLU A 310 -5.83 16.78 -14.10
N GLN A 311 -6.96 16.87 -13.41
CA GLN A 311 -7.57 15.76 -12.67
C GLN A 311 -8.85 15.31 -13.34
N ILE A 312 -8.88 14.06 -13.82
CA ILE A 312 -10.08 13.41 -14.35
C ILE A 312 -10.65 12.52 -13.24
N VAL A 313 -11.70 12.99 -12.58
CA VAL A 313 -12.30 12.30 -11.43
C VAL A 313 -13.47 11.44 -11.91
N VAL A 314 -13.26 10.13 -11.92
CA VAL A 314 -14.29 9.13 -12.26
C VAL A 314 -14.93 8.62 -10.97
N ASN A 315 -16.21 8.90 -10.78
CA ASN A 315 -16.95 8.50 -9.59
C ASN A 315 -17.89 7.31 -9.87
N LEU A 316 -17.66 6.20 -9.17
CA LEU A 316 -18.35 4.91 -9.38
C LEU A 316 -19.43 4.62 -8.34
N ILE A 317 -19.90 5.65 -7.64
CA ILE A 317 -20.91 5.55 -6.57
C ILE A 317 -22.29 5.26 -7.15
N ASN A 318 -23.09 4.47 -6.45
CA ASN A 318 -24.44 4.12 -6.88
C ASN A 318 -25.40 5.32 -6.83
N GLN A 319 -26.27 5.42 -7.82
CA GLN A 319 -27.28 6.49 -7.89
C GLN A 319 -28.39 6.32 -6.84
N HIS A 320 -28.61 5.11 -6.35
CA HIS A 320 -29.69 4.80 -5.41
C HIS A 320 -29.18 4.16 -4.12
N GLY A 321 -29.89 4.43 -3.03
CA GLY A 321 -29.64 3.85 -1.71
C GLY A 321 -28.61 4.60 -0.89
N ARG A 322 -27.90 3.88 -0.02
CA ARG A 322 -27.05 4.46 1.04
C ARG A 322 -25.94 5.38 0.54
N GLU A 323 -25.45 5.15 -0.68
CA GLU A 323 -24.30 5.90 -1.22
C GLU A 323 -24.69 7.27 -1.81
N TYR A 324 -25.99 7.52 -2.01
CA TYR A 324 -26.50 8.75 -2.65
C TYR A 324 -26.10 10.03 -1.91
N ASN A 325 -26.17 10.02 -0.57
CA ASN A 325 -25.81 11.20 0.22
C ASN A 325 -24.34 11.60 0.03
N ILE A 326 -23.45 10.62 -0.10
CA ILE A 326 -22.03 10.86 -0.37
C ILE A 326 -21.84 11.40 -1.78
N LYS A 327 -22.55 10.83 -2.77
CA LYS A 327 -22.54 11.32 -4.15
C LYS A 327 -22.97 12.78 -4.21
N SER A 328 -24.15 13.09 -3.69
CA SER A 328 -24.72 14.44 -3.71
C SER A 328 -23.80 15.45 -3.04
N ALA A 329 -23.26 15.12 -1.86
CA ALA A 329 -22.34 15.99 -1.14
C ALA A 329 -21.04 16.23 -1.92
N PHE A 330 -20.50 15.20 -2.59
CA PHE A 330 -19.28 15.35 -3.38
C PHE A 330 -19.51 16.16 -4.66
N GLU A 331 -20.62 15.93 -5.37
CA GLU A 331 -21.01 16.70 -6.56
C GLU A 331 -21.22 18.18 -6.23
N GLU A 332 -21.84 18.46 -5.09
CA GLU A 332 -21.99 19.83 -4.61
C GLU A 332 -20.64 20.50 -4.31
N ILE A 333 -19.70 19.78 -3.69
CA ILE A 333 -18.35 20.30 -3.44
C ILE A 333 -17.61 20.59 -4.74
N ILE A 334 -17.66 19.68 -5.72
CA ILE A 334 -17.04 19.91 -7.03
C ILE A 334 -17.63 21.15 -7.71
N ARG A 335 -18.96 21.31 -7.64
CA ARG A 335 -19.65 22.50 -8.16
C ARG A 335 -19.22 23.79 -7.45
N ILE A 336 -19.05 23.74 -6.13
CA ILE A 336 -18.60 24.90 -5.33
C ILE A 336 -17.14 25.26 -5.64
N LEU A 337 -16.27 24.25 -5.77
CA LEU A 337 -14.86 24.47 -6.10
C LEU A 337 -14.70 25.09 -7.49
N ASN A 338 -15.51 24.65 -8.46
CA ASN A 338 -15.55 25.16 -9.83
C ASN A 338 -14.15 25.33 -10.47
N GLU A 339 -13.25 24.37 -10.21
CA GLU A 339 -11.87 24.41 -10.68
C GLU A 339 -11.79 23.87 -12.12
N PRO A 340 -11.30 24.63 -13.11
CA PRO A 340 -11.31 24.23 -14.52
C PRO A 340 -10.39 23.05 -14.82
N LYS A 341 -9.41 22.79 -13.95
CA LYS A 341 -8.49 21.65 -14.05
C LYS A 341 -9.06 20.35 -13.46
N ILE A 342 -10.30 20.37 -12.98
CA ILE A 342 -10.99 19.19 -12.45
C ILE A 342 -12.15 18.84 -13.38
N GLN A 343 -12.04 17.68 -14.02
CA GLN A 343 -13.11 17.13 -14.84
C GLN A 343 -13.79 16.01 -14.07
N TYR A 344 -15.05 16.24 -13.67
CA TYR A 344 -15.83 15.25 -12.94
C TYR A 344 -16.70 14.44 -13.90
N LEU A 345 -16.58 13.12 -13.81
CA LEU A 345 -17.35 12.17 -14.57
C LEU A 345 -18.01 11.18 -13.63
N TYR A 346 -19.32 11.07 -13.75
CA TYR A 346 -20.12 10.12 -13.00
C TYR A 346 -20.44 8.90 -13.86
N PHE A 347 -20.28 7.70 -13.28
CA PHE A 347 -20.62 6.45 -13.94
C PHE A 347 -21.29 5.50 -12.95
N ASP A 348 -22.58 5.19 -13.16
CA ASP A 348 -23.27 4.20 -12.32
C ASP A 348 -22.83 2.79 -12.70
N PHE A 349 -21.81 2.33 -11.99
CA PHE A 349 -21.23 1.03 -12.20
C PHE A 349 -22.24 -0.12 -11.99
N HIS A 350 -23.17 0.00 -11.04
CA HIS A 350 -24.11 -1.10 -10.73
C HIS A 350 -25.25 -1.16 -11.74
N GLN A 351 -25.76 -0.02 -12.19
CA GLN A 351 -26.79 0.01 -13.22
C GLN A 351 -26.23 -0.45 -14.57
N GLU A 352 -25.05 0.05 -14.95
CA GLU A 352 -24.46 -0.28 -16.24
C GLU A 352 -23.92 -1.70 -16.27
N CYS A 353 -23.17 -2.14 -15.25
CA CYS A 353 -22.62 -3.49 -15.23
C CYS A 353 -23.55 -4.54 -14.57
N ARG A 354 -24.87 -4.26 -14.51
CA ARG A 354 -25.90 -5.26 -14.12
C ARG A 354 -25.72 -6.52 -14.95
N GLU A 355 -25.79 -7.68 -14.28
CA GLU A 355 -25.58 -9.01 -14.87
C GLU A 355 -24.17 -9.24 -15.44
N MET A 356 -23.15 -8.55 -14.91
CA MET A 356 -21.75 -8.74 -15.32
C MET A 356 -21.53 -8.38 -16.81
N ARG A 357 -22.23 -7.35 -17.30
CA ARG A 357 -22.06 -6.81 -18.66
C ARG A 357 -20.91 -5.81 -18.73
N TRP A 358 -19.70 -6.31 -18.48
CA TRP A 358 -18.48 -5.50 -18.38
C TRP A 358 -18.04 -4.87 -19.70
N TYR A 359 -18.58 -5.30 -20.84
CA TYR A 359 -18.41 -4.57 -22.11
C TYR A 359 -18.91 -3.11 -22.01
N ARG A 360 -19.81 -2.80 -21.07
CA ARG A 360 -20.28 -1.43 -20.82
C ARG A 360 -19.24 -0.55 -20.13
N VAL A 361 -18.16 -1.12 -19.58
CA VAL A 361 -16.98 -0.33 -19.20
C VAL A 361 -16.37 0.36 -20.43
N GLN A 362 -16.52 -0.23 -21.62
CA GLN A 362 -16.10 0.40 -22.86
C GLN A 362 -16.83 1.72 -23.10
N ILE A 363 -18.10 1.87 -22.70
CA ILE A 363 -18.85 3.13 -22.83
C ILE A 363 -18.16 4.24 -22.04
N LEU A 364 -17.71 3.95 -20.82
CA LEU A 364 -16.96 4.90 -20.01
C LEU A 364 -15.60 5.22 -20.64
N ILE A 365 -14.91 4.21 -21.16
CA ILE A 365 -13.64 4.42 -21.86
C ILE A 365 -13.86 5.32 -23.08
N ASP A 366 -14.90 5.08 -23.87
CA ASP A 366 -15.23 5.84 -25.07
C ASP A 366 -15.50 7.32 -24.74
N GLN A 367 -16.16 7.60 -23.61
CA GLN A 367 -16.33 8.97 -23.10
C GLN A 367 -15.01 9.60 -22.65
N LEU A 368 -14.09 8.79 -22.11
CA LEU A 368 -12.77 9.23 -21.64
C LEU A 368 -11.73 9.35 -22.76
N LEU A 369 -11.92 8.69 -23.91
CA LEU A 369 -10.97 8.66 -25.03
C LEU A 369 -10.37 10.02 -25.38
N PRO A 370 -11.14 11.10 -25.63
CA PRO A 370 -10.55 12.39 -25.98
C PRO A 370 -9.63 12.94 -24.88
N LEU A 371 -10.01 12.71 -23.62
CA LEU A 371 -9.22 13.11 -22.46
C LEU A 371 -7.96 12.27 -22.29
N LEU A 372 -8.05 10.95 -22.53
CA LEU A 372 -6.92 10.02 -22.47
C LEU A 372 -5.91 10.27 -23.59
N HIS A 373 -6.36 10.65 -24.78
CA HIS A 373 -5.48 11.07 -25.87
C HIS A 373 -4.70 12.35 -25.51
N LYS A 374 -5.36 13.33 -24.88
CA LYS A 374 -4.72 14.56 -24.37
C LYS A 374 -3.77 14.27 -23.21
N GLN A 375 -4.16 13.37 -22.31
CA GLN A 375 -3.40 12.97 -21.12
C GLN A 375 -2.02 12.44 -21.49
N ASN A 376 -1.97 11.60 -22.53
CA ASN A 376 -0.80 10.85 -22.97
C ASN A 376 -0.17 10.03 -21.81
N TYR A 377 1.06 9.56 -21.99
CA TYR A 377 1.84 8.87 -20.96
C TYR A 377 3.28 9.39 -20.96
N CYS A 378 4.06 9.03 -19.95
CA CYS A 378 5.46 9.40 -19.88
C CYS A 378 6.31 8.48 -20.78
N PHE A 379 7.02 9.06 -21.74
CA PHE A 379 7.95 8.37 -22.62
C PHE A 379 9.36 8.88 -22.36
N VAL A 380 10.27 7.98 -21.95
CA VAL A 380 11.69 8.29 -21.76
C VAL A 380 12.52 7.39 -22.66
N ASN A 381 13.32 7.99 -23.54
CA ASN A 381 14.38 7.27 -24.25
C ASN A 381 15.63 7.31 -23.37
N CYS A 382 16.08 6.15 -22.86
CA CYS A 382 17.26 6.08 -22.01
C CYS A 382 18.58 6.10 -22.81
N SER A 383 18.51 6.15 -24.14
CA SER A 383 19.67 6.07 -25.04
C SER A 383 20.24 7.44 -25.37
N ASP A 384 19.38 8.46 -25.57
CA ASP A 384 19.76 9.80 -26.04
C ASP A 384 19.24 10.86 -25.06
N LEU A 385 20.10 11.30 -24.13
CA LEU A 385 19.84 12.28 -23.06
C LEU A 385 18.58 12.01 -22.20
N SER A 386 18.75 12.07 -20.88
CA SER A 386 17.75 11.75 -19.85
C SER A 386 16.54 12.71 -19.77
N SER A 387 16.18 13.40 -20.86
CA SER A 387 14.96 14.21 -20.94
C SER A 387 13.79 13.38 -21.48
N PRO A 388 12.61 13.41 -20.84
CA PRO A 388 11.43 12.71 -21.32
C PRO A 388 10.99 13.28 -22.68
N VAL A 389 10.69 12.40 -23.65
CA VAL A 389 10.17 12.77 -24.96
C VAL A 389 8.77 13.39 -24.79
N HIS A 390 7.91 12.73 -24.01
CA HIS A 390 6.59 13.22 -23.63
C HIS A 390 6.31 12.93 -22.15
N LEU A 391 5.50 13.79 -21.55
CA LEU A 391 5.06 13.71 -20.15
C LEU A 391 3.56 13.44 -20.09
N GLN A 392 3.14 12.72 -19.06
CA GLN A 392 1.73 12.59 -18.71
C GLN A 392 1.25 13.92 -18.09
N THR A 393 0.22 14.53 -18.69
CA THR A 393 -0.25 15.89 -18.35
C THR A 393 -1.46 15.91 -17.41
N SER A 394 -2.17 14.80 -17.31
CA SER A 394 -3.34 14.63 -16.45
C SER A 394 -3.38 13.24 -15.82
N ILE A 395 -4.25 13.04 -14.84
CA ILE A 395 -4.40 11.76 -14.13
C ILE A 395 -5.87 11.37 -14.02
N VAL A 396 -6.14 10.08 -14.20
CA VAL A 396 -7.45 9.52 -13.87
C VAL A 396 -7.47 9.10 -12.41
N ARG A 397 -8.36 9.72 -11.65
CA ARG A 397 -8.69 9.35 -10.28
C ARG A 397 -9.99 8.57 -10.25
N THR A 398 -9.92 7.30 -9.87
CA THR A 398 -11.13 6.48 -9.66
C THR A 398 -11.57 6.53 -8.20
N ASN A 399 -12.77 7.06 -7.95
CA ASN A 399 -13.41 7.10 -6.64
C ASN A 399 -14.45 6.00 -6.50
N CYS A 400 -14.48 5.37 -5.33
CA CYS A 400 -15.53 4.45 -4.93
C CYS A 400 -15.66 4.47 -3.40
N ILE A 401 -16.83 4.07 -2.89
CA ILE A 401 -17.04 3.93 -1.44
C ILE A 401 -16.18 2.80 -0.85
N ASP A 402 -15.95 1.75 -1.64
CA ASP A 402 -15.10 0.61 -1.31
C ASP A 402 -14.09 0.51 -2.45
N CYS A 403 -12.89 1.03 -2.21
CA CYS A 403 -11.83 1.24 -3.20
C CYS A 403 -11.14 -0.04 -3.69
N LEU A 404 -11.89 -1.14 -3.82
CA LEU A 404 -11.37 -2.48 -4.09
C LEU A 404 -11.86 -3.02 -5.44
N ASP A 405 -13.11 -3.45 -5.54
CA ASP A 405 -13.52 -4.30 -6.66
C ASP A 405 -13.88 -3.48 -7.92
N ARG A 406 -14.69 -2.43 -7.78
CA ARG A 406 -15.13 -1.57 -8.90
C ARG A 406 -13.98 -0.75 -9.49
N THR A 407 -13.15 -0.19 -8.61
CA THR A 407 -12.01 0.65 -8.99
C THR A 407 -10.96 -0.16 -9.72
N ASN A 408 -10.62 -1.37 -9.27
CA ASN A 408 -9.62 -2.18 -9.94
C ASN A 408 -10.02 -2.52 -11.38
N VAL A 409 -11.31 -2.79 -11.62
CA VAL A 409 -11.80 -3.09 -12.97
C VAL A 409 -11.64 -1.88 -13.89
N ILE A 410 -12.11 -0.69 -13.48
CA ILE A 410 -11.95 0.52 -14.30
C ILE A 410 -10.47 0.85 -14.53
N GLN A 411 -9.64 0.76 -13.48
CA GLN A 411 -8.20 1.00 -13.60
C GLN A 411 -7.54 0.01 -14.56
N SER A 412 -7.87 -1.28 -14.47
CA SER A 412 -7.34 -2.32 -15.38
C SER A 412 -7.79 -2.11 -16.83
N ALA A 413 -9.01 -1.62 -17.06
CA ALA A 413 -9.52 -1.39 -18.40
C ALA A 413 -8.86 -0.16 -19.05
N LEU A 414 -8.68 0.92 -18.28
CA LEU A 414 -7.93 2.10 -18.70
C LEU A 414 -6.44 1.77 -18.96
N ALA A 415 -5.83 0.96 -18.10
CA ALA A 415 -4.46 0.49 -18.26
C ALA A 415 -4.30 -0.42 -19.49
N ARG A 416 -5.29 -1.25 -19.80
CA ARG A 416 -5.31 -2.08 -21.01
C ARG A 416 -5.34 -1.21 -22.27
N TRP A 417 -6.20 -0.19 -22.29
CA TRP A 417 -6.25 0.76 -23.39
C TRP A 417 -4.92 1.49 -23.55
N MET A 418 -4.34 1.99 -22.46
CA MET A 418 -3.07 2.72 -22.50
C MET A 418 -1.90 1.82 -22.92
N LEU A 419 -1.83 0.58 -22.43
CA LEU A 419 -0.83 -0.40 -22.85
C LEU A 419 -0.93 -0.68 -24.35
N THR A 420 -2.15 -0.81 -24.89
CA THR A 420 -2.36 -1.00 -26.32
C THR A 420 -1.82 0.20 -27.11
N LYS A 421 -2.08 1.42 -26.63
CA LYS A 421 -1.53 2.64 -27.23
C LYS A 421 0.01 2.67 -27.15
N GLN A 422 0.59 2.37 -26.00
CA GLN A 422 2.04 2.31 -25.80
C GLN A 422 2.70 1.33 -26.77
N LEU A 423 2.17 0.11 -26.90
CA LEU A 423 2.70 -0.91 -27.81
C LEU A 423 2.57 -0.53 -29.29
N ARG A 424 1.54 0.23 -29.66
CA ARG A 424 1.41 0.79 -31.02
C ARG A 424 2.41 1.92 -31.27
N ASP A 425 2.63 2.77 -30.29
CA ASP A 425 3.55 3.91 -30.39
C ASP A 425 5.02 3.44 -30.50
N ILE A 426 5.39 2.29 -29.91
CA ILE A 426 6.70 1.65 -30.10
C ILE A 426 6.75 0.64 -31.26
N PHE A 427 5.74 0.64 -32.15
CA PHE A 427 5.65 -0.22 -33.34
C PHE A 427 5.65 -1.74 -33.11
N VAL A 428 5.43 -2.20 -31.87
CA VAL A 428 5.23 -3.63 -31.57
C VAL A 428 3.87 -4.08 -32.12
N PHE A 429 2.84 -3.25 -31.95
CA PHE A 429 1.50 -3.50 -32.48
C PHE A 429 1.23 -2.70 -33.74
N ASN A 430 0.56 -3.34 -34.70
CA ASN A 430 -0.03 -2.63 -35.83
C ASN A 430 -1.23 -1.79 -35.36
N LYS A 431 -1.64 -0.79 -36.16
CA LYS A 431 -2.75 0.12 -35.82
C LYS A 431 -4.05 -0.59 -35.43
N ASN A 432 -4.32 -1.76 -36.01
CA ASN A 432 -5.55 -2.53 -35.79
C ASN A 432 -5.40 -3.64 -34.73
N GLU A 433 -4.20 -3.86 -34.22
CA GLU A 433 -3.94 -4.91 -33.23
C GLU A 433 -4.23 -4.42 -31.82
N ASN A 434 -4.83 -5.31 -31.02
CA ASN A 434 -5.14 -5.10 -29.62
C ASN A 434 -4.49 -6.21 -28.78
N ILE A 435 -4.44 -5.99 -27.47
CA ILE A 435 -3.94 -6.99 -26.51
C ILE A 435 -4.68 -8.32 -26.61
N GLU A 436 -5.98 -8.29 -26.92
CA GLU A 436 -6.83 -9.48 -27.05
C GLU A 436 -6.42 -10.40 -28.21
N ASN A 437 -5.69 -9.88 -29.20
CA ASN A 437 -5.13 -10.68 -30.28
C ASN A 437 -3.94 -11.56 -29.83
N TYR A 438 -3.39 -11.29 -28.64
CA TYR A 438 -2.23 -11.98 -28.07
C TYR A 438 -2.60 -12.64 -26.73
N PRO A 439 -3.06 -13.91 -26.74
CA PRO A 439 -3.60 -14.58 -25.55
C PRO A 439 -2.62 -14.65 -24.36
N GLU A 440 -1.33 -14.81 -24.62
CA GLU A 440 -0.31 -14.84 -23.57
C GLU A 440 -0.18 -13.49 -22.85
N LEU A 441 -0.13 -12.39 -23.62
CA LEU A 441 -0.11 -11.04 -23.09
C LEU A 441 -1.38 -10.74 -22.31
N ASP A 442 -2.55 -11.09 -22.86
CA ASP A 442 -3.84 -10.84 -22.21
C ASP A 442 -3.95 -11.61 -20.88
N ASN A 443 -3.56 -12.89 -20.86
CA ASN A 443 -3.53 -13.69 -19.63
C ASN A 443 -2.56 -13.13 -18.59
N LEU A 444 -1.35 -12.75 -19.00
CA LEU A 444 -0.35 -12.14 -18.13
C LEU A 444 -0.89 -10.83 -17.54
N PHE A 445 -1.44 -9.94 -18.36
CA PHE A 445 -2.02 -8.67 -17.93
C PHE A 445 -3.17 -8.88 -16.93
N ARG A 446 -4.10 -9.79 -17.24
CA ARG A 446 -5.22 -10.15 -16.37
C ARG A 446 -4.76 -10.66 -15.01
N ASN A 447 -3.77 -11.55 -14.99
CA ASN A 447 -3.21 -12.09 -13.76
C ASN A 447 -2.51 -11.00 -12.92
N MET A 448 -1.70 -10.13 -13.55
CA MET A 448 -1.04 -9.02 -12.83
C MET A 448 -2.05 -8.09 -12.15
N TRP A 449 -3.13 -7.71 -12.86
CA TRP A 449 -4.17 -6.84 -12.30
C TRP A 449 -5.07 -7.53 -11.29
N ALA A 450 -5.24 -8.86 -11.38
CA ALA A 450 -5.92 -9.64 -10.35
C ALA A 450 -5.09 -9.73 -9.07
N ASP A 451 -3.80 -10.04 -9.18
CA ASP A 451 -2.87 -10.10 -8.04
C ASP A 451 -2.78 -8.72 -7.35
N ASN A 452 -2.74 -7.64 -8.13
CA ASN A 452 -2.83 -6.27 -7.61
C ASN A 452 -4.13 -6.02 -6.84
N ALA A 453 -5.28 -6.48 -7.36
CA ALA A 453 -6.57 -6.33 -6.68
C ALA A 453 -6.60 -7.06 -5.34
N ASP A 454 -6.21 -8.34 -5.34
CA ASP A 454 -6.13 -9.19 -4.16
C ASP A 454 -5.25 -8.54 -3.11
N PHE A 455 -4.11 -8.05 -3.54
CA PHE A 455 -3.14 -7.39 -2.70
C PHE A 455 -3.72 -6.16 -1.98
N ILE A 456 -4.27 -5.20 -2.73
CA ILE A 456 -4.83 -3.98 -2.14
C ILE A 456 -6.04 -4.31 -1.24
N SER A 457 -6.81 -5.34 -1.60
CA SER A 457 -7.91 -5.81 -0.77
C SER A 457 -7.45 -6.37 0.57
N ILE A 458 -6.37 -7.14 0.62
CA ILE A 458 -5.80 -7.66 1.87
C ILE A 458 -5.32 -6.49 2.73
N SER A 459 -4.60 -5.54 2.14
CA SER A 459 -4.11 -4.35 2.86
C SER A 459 -5.22 -3.48 3.46
N TYR A 460 -6.41 -3.45 2.86
CA TYR A 460 -7.53 -2.62 3.28
C TYR A 460 -8.57 -3.35 4.15
N SER A 461 -8.91 -4.59 3.80
CA SER A 461 -10.01 -5.38 4.39
C SER A 461 -9.58 -6.73 4.97
N GLY A 462 -8.29 -7.09 4.85
CA GLY A 462 -7.72 -8.32 5.42
C GLY A 462 -8.02 -9.60 4.64
N THR A 463 -8.84 -9.49 3.58
CA THR A 463 -9.26 -10.58 2.69
C THR A 463 -8.86 -10.27 1.25
N GLY A 464 -8.74 -11.32 0.42
CA GLY A 464 -8.58 -11.18 -1.03
C GLY A 464 -9.71 -10.36 -1.65
N ALA A 465 -9.50 -9.86 -2.87
CA ALA A 465 -10.52 -9.08 -3.56
C ALA A 465 -11.70 -10.01 -3.92
N LEU A 466 -12.90 -9.43 -4.00
CA LEU A 466 -14.03 -10.20 -4.52
C LEU A 466 -13.97 -10.16 -6.05
N LYS A 467 -14.45 -11.21 -6.70
CA LYS A 467 -14.52 -11.31 -8.17
C LYS A 467 -13.16 -11.29 -8.88
N THR A 468 -12.09 -11.73 -8.22
CA THR A 468 -10.76 -11.87 -8.88
C THR A 468 -10.73 -12.98 -9.93
N ASP A 469 -11.64 -13.95 -9.84
CA ASP A 469 -11.85 -14.94 -10.88
C ASP A 469 -12.27 -14.29 -12.21
N PHE A 470 -13.07 -13.23 -12.15
CA PHE A 470 -13.48 -12.47 -13.32
C PHE A 470 -12.31 -11.69 -13.94
N THR A 471 -11.48 -11.02 -13.15
CA THR A 471 -10.31 -10.33 -13.69
C THR A 471 -9.32 -11.32 -14.33
N ARG A 472 -9.15 -12.52 -13.75
CA ARG A 472 -8.28 -13.57 -14.27
C ARG A 472 -8.82 -14.21 -15.55
N THR A 473 -10.10 -14.59 -15.59
CA THR A 473 -10.64 -15.47 -16.64
C THR A 473 -11.66 -14.81 -17.56
N GLY A 474 -12.12 -13.60 -17.23
CA GLY A 474 -13.17 -12.88 -17.97
C GLY A 474 -14.57 -13.50 -17.86
N LYS A 475 -14.74 -14.58 -17.08
CA LYS A 475 -16.03 -15.23 -16.78
C LYS A 475 -16.09 -15.59 -15.30
N ARG A 476 -17.30 -15.67 -14.74
CA ARG A 476 -17.47 -16.07 -13.34
C ARG A 476 -17.47 -17.59 -13.23
N THR A 477 -16.68 -18.13 -12.30
CA THR A 477 -16.60 -19.59 -12.08
C THR A 477 -17.32 -19.98 -10.78
N ARG A 478 -17.95 -21.16 -10.73
CA ARG A 478 -18.58 -21.67 -9.49
C ARG A 478 -17.60 -21.77 -8.32
N LYS A 479 -16.33 -22.06 -8.60
CA LYS A 479 -15.23 -22.04 -7.61
C LYS A 479 -14.97 -20.60 -7.10
N GLY A 480 -14.96 -19.62 -7.99
CA GLY A 480 -14.84 -18.20 -7.64
C GLY A 480 -16.00 -17.70 -6.79
N GLU A 481 -17.24 -18.10 -7.09
CA GLU A 481 -18.42 -17.74 -6.28
C GLU A 481 -18.36 -18.29 -4.85
N PHE A 482 -17.87 -19.52 -4.67
CA PHE A 482 -17.66 -20.07 -3.33
C PHE A 482 -16.53 -19.35 -2.58
N HIS A 483 -15.45 -19.00 -3.27
CA HIS A 483 -14.36 -18.22 -2.68
C HIS A 483 -14.80 -16.80 -2.29
N ASP A 484 -15.66 -16.16 -3.10
CA ASP A 484 -16.28 -14.88 -2.79
C ASP A 484 -17.16 -14.94 -1.52
N LEU A 485 -17.89 -16.06 -1.33
CA LEU A 485 -18.68 -16.28 -0.13
C LEU A 485 -17.79 -16.37 1.11
N ILE A 486 -16.72 -17.17 1.04
CA ILE A 486 -15.73 -17.29 2.13
C ILE A 486 -15.10 -15.94 2.43
N ASN A 487 -14.64 -15.21 1.41
CA ASN A 487 -14.04 -13.89 1.57
C ASN A 487 -15.03 -12.89 2.17
N SER A 488 -16.31 -12.95 1.81
CA SER A 488 -17.34 -12.08 2.40
C SER A 488 -17.55 -12.34 3.88
N ILE A 489 -17.57 -13.63 4.31
CA ILE A 489 -17.69 -14.03 5.72
C ILE A 489 -16.44 -13.61 6.51
N LEU A 490 -15.26 -13.93 5.98
CA LEU A 490 -13.98 -13.54 6.58
C LEU A 490 -13.87 -12.03 6.71
N ARG A 491 -14.30 -11.29 5.69
CA ARG A 491 -14.31 -9.81 5.70
C ARG A 491 -15.24 -9.27 6.77
N TYR A 492 -16.44 -9.84 6.94
CA TYR A 492 -17.34 -9.45 8.03
C TYR A 492 -16.69 -9.68 9.40
N PHE A 493 -16.07 -10.84 9.62
CA PHE A 493 -15.40 -11.16 10.87
C PHE A 493 -14.19 -10.23 11.11
N GLN A 494 -13.33 -10.07 10.11
CA GLN A 494 -12.11 -9.27 10.22
C GLN A 494 -12.41 -7.80 10.45
N ASN A 495 -13.36 -7.23 9.70
CA ASN A 495 -13.73 -5.83 9.84
C ASN A 495 -14.29 -5.50 11.23
N ASN A 496 -15.00 -6.46 11.86
CA ASN A 496 -15.62 -6.25 13.17
C ASN A 496 -14.68 -6.54 14.34
N PHE A 497 -13.80 -7.54 14.21
CA PHE A 497 -13.03 -8.04 15.36
C PHE A 497 -11.52 -7.84 15.26
N THR A 498 -10.96 -7.72 14.05
CA THR A 498 -9.50 -7.67 13.87
C THR A 498 -8.98 -6.36 13.31
N ASP A 499 -9.82 -5.59 12.63
CA ASP A 499 -9.43 -4.36 11.94
C ASP A 499 -9.02 -3.23 12.88
N GLY A 500 -9.55 -3.21 14.12
CA GLY A 500 -9.08 -2.29 15.17
C GLY A 500 -7.59 -2.50 15.47
N SER A 501 -7.20 -3.75 15.80
CA SER A 501 -5.78 -4.08 16.06
C SER A 501 -4.86 -3.76 14.87
N ARG A 502 -5.35 -3.90 13.63
CA ARG A 502 -4.58 -3.56 12.43
C ARG A 502 -4.42 -2.06 12.26
N GLN A 503 -5.49 -1.30 12.54
CA GLN A 503 -5.43 0.16 12.56
C GLN A 503 -4.40 0.64 13.57
N ASP A 504 -4.45 0.12 14.80
CA ASP A 504 -3.50 0.45 15.86
C ASP A 504 -2.06 0.15 15.44
N ALA A 505 -1.84 -0.95 14.71
CA ALA A 505 -0.52 -1.30 14.20
C ALA A 505 -0.02 -0.32 13.11
N TYR A 506 -0.90 0.15 12.21
CA TYR A 506 -0.55 1.20 11.26
C TYR A 506 -0.23 2.51 11.98
N ASP A 507 -1.07 2.92 12.94
CA ASP A 507 -0.90 4.17 13.65
C ASP A 507 0.38 4.20 14.50
N LEU A 508 0.75 3.07 15.10
CA LEU A 508 2.00 2.92 15.82
C LEU A 508 3.22 2.94 14.88
N PHE A 509 3.17 2.23 13.75
CA PHE A 509 4.29 2.14 12.81
C PHE A 509 4.54 3.46 12.06
N LEU A 510 3.46 4.20 11.75
CA LEU A 510 3.52 5.47 11.01
C LEU A 510 3.69 6.70 11.91
N GLY A 511 3.60 6.53 13.23
CA GLY A 511 3.77 7.61 14.20
C GLY A 511 2.53 8.47 14.43
N ASN A 512 1.34 8.01 14.02
CA ASN A 512 0.08 8.66 14.38
C ASN A 512 -0.25 8.48 15.86
N TYR A 513 0.22 7.37 16.46
CA TYR A 513 0.14 7.11 17.89
C TYR A 513 1.55 6.89 18.47
N ILE A 514 1.90 7.64 19.52
CA ILE A 514 3.17 7.51 20.24
C ILE A 514 2.87 7.02 21.66
N PRO A 515 3.29 5.80 22.03
CA PRO A 515 3.15 5.29 23.39
C PRO A 515 3.86 6.19 24.41
N GLN A 516 3.20 6.47 25.54
CA GLN A 516 3.75 7.29 26.63
C GLN A 516 3.56 6.56 27.96
N GLN A 517 4.54 6.67 28.85
CA GLN A 517 4.53 5.97 30.14
C GLN A 517 3.40 6.41 31.07
N ASN A 518 3.05 7.71 31.04
CA ASN A 518 2.08 8.31 31.96
C ASN A 518 0.63 8.26 31.44
N LYS A 519 0.38 7.66 30.27
CA LYS A 519 -0.98 7.50 29.74
C LYS A 519 -1.58 6.19 30.21
N LYS A 520 -2.89 6.21 30.49
CA LYS A 520 -3.65 4.98 30.77
C LYS A 520 -3.52 4.02 29.59
N SER A 521 -3.48 2.73 29.89
CA SER A 521 -3.44 1.68 28.88
C SER A 521 -4.60 1.84 27.89
N PRO A 522 -4.32 1.88 26.56
CA PRO A 522 -5.38 1.87 25.55
C PRO A 522 -6.02 0.49 25.38
N PHE A 523 -5.39 -0.57 25.88
CA PHE A 523 -5.84 -1.95 25.70
C PHE A 523 -6.78 -2.43 26.82
N LEU A 524 -6.75 -1.77 27.97
CA LEU A 524 -7.64 -2.07 29.09
C LEU A 524 -9.01 -1.43 28.86
N SER A 525 -9.96 -2.20 28.31
CA SER A 525 -11.36 -1.81 28.25
C SER A 525 -12.10 -2.31 29.48
N TYR A 526 -12.46 -1.39 30.39
CA TYR A 526 -13.38 -1.70 31.49
C TYR A 526 -14.79 -1.85 30.93
N LYS A 527 -15.17 -3.09 30.59
CA LYS A 527 -16.56 -3.39 30.25
C LYS A 527 -17.41 -3.34 31.54
N PRO A 528 -18.57 -2.67 31.55
CA PRO A 528 -19.47 -2.69 32.70
C PRO A 528 -19.87 -4.14 33.02
N LEU A 529 -20.05 -4.43 34.32
CA LEU A 529 -20.30 -5.78 34.84
C LEU A 529 -21.41 -6.52 34.07
N PHE A 530 -22.49 -5.81 33.72
CA PHE A 530 -23.58 -6.35 32.91
C PHE A 530 -23.11 -7.01 31.61
N ILE A 531 -22.21 -6.36 30.85
CA ILE A 531 -21.68 -6.89 29.59
C ILE A 531 -20.77 -8.10 29.84
N GLN A 532 -20.07 -8.13 30.98
CA GLN A 532 -19.25 -9.27 31.37
C GLN A 532 -20.09 -10.51 31.70
N PHE A 533 -21.33 -10.34 32.18
CA PHE A 533 -22.25 -11.44 32.49
C PHE A 533 -22.97 -12.03 31.27
N VAL A 534 -23.06 -11.30 30.16
CA VAL A 534 -23.78 -11.74 28.94
C VAL A 534 -23.33 -13.11 28.41
N PRO A 535 -22.02 -13.42 28.29
CA PRO A 535 -21.57 -14.73 27.83
C PRO A 535 -22.01 -15.87 28.77
N TYR A 536 -21.94 -15.66 30.08
CA TYR A 536 -22.36 -16.66 31.06
C TYR A 536 -23.86 -16.93 30.99
N LEU A 537 -24.68 -15.88 30.84
CA LEU A 537 -26.12 -16.03 30.62
C LEU A 537 -26.44 -16.78 29.32
N PHE A 538 -25.67 -16.53 28.26
CA PHE A 538 -25.80 -17.23 26.99
C PHE A 538 -25.37 -18.70 27.06
N PHE A 539 -24.26 -19.02 27.74
CA PHE A 539 -23.86 -20.40 27.96
C PHE A 539 -24.86 -21.14 28.85
N PHE A 540 -25.39 -20.47 29.87
CA PHE A 540 -26.44 -21.02 30.72
C PHE A 540 -27.73 -21.30 29.92
N SER A 541 -28.14 -20.41 29.02
CA SER A 541 -29.32 -20.64 28.18
C SER A 541 -29.12 -21.79 27.19
N ILE A 542 -27.95 -21.90 26.55
CA ILE A 542 -27.60 -23.06 25.72
C ILE A 542 -27.61 -24.35 26.54
N PHE A 543 -26.99 -24.32 27.72
CA PHE A 543 -26.96 -25.46 28.63
C PHE A 543 -28.38 -25.92 29.00
N MET A 544 -29.29 -24.99 29.33
CA MET A 544 -30.68 -25.31 29.65
C MET A 544 -31.45 -25.89 28.45
N ILE A 545 -31.18 -25.41 27.23
CA ILE A 545 -31.77 -25.97 26.00
C ILE A 545 -31.28 -27.41 25.79
N LEU A 546 -29.97 -27.65 25.92
CA LEU A 546 -29.39 -28.99 25.81
C LEU A 546 -29.91 -29.92 26.91
N ALA A 547 -29.96 -29.45 28.16
CA ALA A 547 -30.51 -30.20 29.28
C ALA A 547 -31.96 -30.62 29.02
N LYS A 548 -32.80 -29.73 28.45
CA LYS A 548 -34.17 -30.07 28.08
C LYS A 548 -34.28 -31.13 26.97
N ILE A 549 -33.30 -31.21 26.07
CA ILE A 549 -33.26 -32.21 24.99
C ILE A 549 -32.80 -33.57 25.53
N PHE A 550 -31.83 -33.59 26.45
CA PHE A 550 -31.22 -34.83 26.95
C PHE A 550 -31.85 -35.37 28.23
N LEU A 551 -32.55 -34.54 29.01
CA LEU A 551 -33.28 -35.00 30.19
C LEU A 551 -34.66 -35.51 29.76
N PRO A 552 -35.03 -36.75 30.15
CA PRO A 552 -36.34 -37.31 29.83
C PRO A 552 -37.45 -36.45 30.44
N SER A 553 -38.48 -36.14 29.65
CA SER A 553 -39.68 -35.48 30.19
C SER A 553 -40.38 -36.43 31.16
N SER A 554 -40.49 -36.06 32.43
CA SER A 554 -41.21 -36.87 33.44
C SER A 554 -42.75 -36.78 33.28
N ASN A 555 -43.25 -36.76 32.04
CA ASN A 555 -44.68 -36.81 31.73
C ASN A 555 -44.93 -37.96 30.77
N GLY A 556 -44.97 -39.17 31.34
CA GLY A 556 -45.24 -40.40 30.61
C GLY A 556 -45.25 -41.61 31.53
N ASN A 557 -46.10 -41.57 32.57
CA ASN A 557 -46.73 -42.73 33.23
C ASN A 557 -47.78 -42.24 34.26
N LYS A 558 -48.73 -41.41 33.81
CA LYS A 558 -50.06 -41.36 34.43
C LYS A 558 -50.97 -42.22 33.55
N THR A 559 -50.94 -43.52 33.78
CA THR A 559 -51.98 -44.45 33.33
C THR A 559 -53.27 -44.09 34.07
N LEU A 560 -54.30 -43.72 33.33
CA LEU A 560 -55.67 -43.62 33.84
C LEU A 560 -56.14 -45.05 34.13
N ILE A 561 -56.44 -45.33 35.40
CA ILE A 561 -57.48 -46.32 35.75
C ILE A 561 -58.82 -45.65 35.46
#